data_AF-A0A0S6VTJ9-F1
#
_entry.id   AF-A0A0S6VTJ9-F1
#
_cell.length_a   1.000
_cell.length_b   1.000
_cell.length_c   1.000
_cell.angle_alpha   90.00
_cell.angle_beta   90.00
_cell.angle_gamma   90.00
#
_symmetry.space_group_name_H-M   'P 1'
#
loop_
_entity.id
_entity.type
_entity.pdbx_description
1 polymer ?
#
loop_
_entity_poly.entity_id
_entity_poly.type
_entity_poly.pdbx_seq_one_letter_code
_entity_poly.pdbx_strand_id
1 'polypeptide(L)' 'MSFWSTFYEIEVRDEIAQEFMDETGHVDDMMAGLHEIRARMAEKDALNIQKQPKPVKRQQVKQHSPKRQKKQPDRRVPVA' A
#
# COMPACT_ATOMS: atom_id res chain seq x y z
N MET A 1 24.89 -0.03 -2.13
CA MET A 1 24.94 -0.31 -3.58
C MET A 1 23.53 -0.14 -4.09
N SER A 2 23.31 0.87 -4.94
CA SER A 2 21.98 1.13 -5.48
C SER A 2 21.53 -0.07 -6.33
N PHE A 3 20.25 -0.42 -6.20
CA PHE A 3 19.64 -1.53 -6.94
C PHE A 3 18.97 -0.97 -8.19
N TRP A 4 19.28 -1.50 -9.37
CA TRP A 4 18.59 -1.11 -10.59
C TRP A 4 17.32 -1.96 -10.76
N SER A 5 16.16 -1.32 -10.63
CA SER A 5 14.89 -1.96 -10.94
C SER A 5 14.75 -2.10 -12.45
N THR A 6 14.74 -3.34 -12.94
CA THR A 6 14.62 -3.60 -14.38
C THR A 6 13.19 -3.42 -14.83
N PHE A 7 12.22 -3.77 -13.98
CA PHE A 7 10.80 -3.64 -14.30
C PHE A 7 10.35 -2.19 -14.56
N TYR A 8 10.85 -1.25 -13.76
CA TYR A 8 10.50 0.18 -13.87
C TYR A 8 11.60 1.04 -14.49
N GLU A 9 12.76 0.46 -14.80
CA GLU A 9 13.94 1.15 -15.33
C GLU A 9 14.36 2.35 -14.47
N ILE A 10 14.43 2.13 -13.15
CA ILE A 10 14.84 3.15 -12.19
C ILE A 10 15.89 2.63 -11.22
N GLU A 11 16.70 3.56 -10.74
CA GLU A 11 17.60 3.31 -9.63
C GLU A 11 16.84 3.40 -8.29
N VAL A 12 16.88 2.33 -7.50
CA VAL A 12 16.28 2.20 -6.18
C VAL A 12 17.35 2.41 -5.11
N ARG A 13 17.02 3.19 -4.08
CA ARG A 13 17.92 3.44 -2.94
C ARG A 13 18.17 2.17 -2.15
N ASP A 14 19.36 2.09 -1.56
CA ASP A 14 19.82 0.95 -0.77
C ASP A 14 18.83 0.59 0.36
N GLU A 15 18.28 1.58 1.05
CA GLU A 15 17.37 1.34 2.17
C GLU A 15 16.11 0.61 1.70
N ILE A 16 15.54 1.03 0.58
CA ILE A 16 14.35 0.41 -0.02
C ILE A 16 14.71 -0.98 -0.57
N ALA A 17 15.82 -1.10 -1.28
CA ALA A 17 16.25 -2.40 -1.80
C ALA A 17 16.44 -3.43 -0.67
N GLN A 18 16.97 -3.01 0.47
CA GLN A 18 17.18 -3.86 1.64
C GLN A 18 15.86 -4.27 2.32
N GLU A 19 14.84 -3.41 2.34
CA GLU A 19 13.50 -3.76 2.85
C GLU A 19 12.80 -4.83 2.02
N PHE A 20 13.07 -4.87 0.72
CA PHE A 20 12.50 -5.84 -0.22
C PHE A 20 13.47 -6.98 -0.58
N MET A 21 14.56 -7.11 0.17
CA MET A 21 15.52 -8.20 0.03
C MET A 21 15.11 -9.38 0.91
N ASP A 22 15.10 -10.58 0.32
CA ASP A 22 14.83 -11.81 1.04
C ASP A 22 16.07 -12.37 1.77
N GLU A 23 15.88 -13.45 2.53
CA GLU A 23 16.96 -14.11 3.27
C GLU A 23 18.05 -14.72 2.37
N THR A 24 17.76 -14.87 1.07
CA THR A 24 18.72 -15.37 0.06
C THR A 24 19.52 -14.27 -0.60
N GLY A 25 19.19 -13.00 -0.31
CA GLY A 25 19.81 -11.82 -0.90
C GLY A 25 19.19 -11.40 -2.24
N HIS A 26 18.02 -11.92 -2.60
CA HIS A 26 17.28 -11.51 -3.79
C HIS A 26 16.35 -10.34 -3.46
N VAL A 27 16.38 -9.29 -4.29
CA VAL A 27 15.51 -8.13 -4.14
C VAL A 27 14.29 -8.31 -5.05
N ASP A 28 13.09 -8.14 -4.49
CA ASP A 28 11.86 -8.07 -5.28
C ASP A 28 11.86 -6.80 -6.13
N ASP A 29 12.29 -6.93 -7.39
CA ASP A 29 12.44 -5.84 -8.35
C ASP A 29 11.16 -4.98 -8.48
N MET A 30 10.02 -5.64 -8.62
CA MET A 30 8.75 -4.96 -8.83
C MET A 30 8.35 -4.17 -7.58
N MET A 31 8.47 -4.77 -6.39
CA MET A 31 8.08 -4.11 -5.15
C MET A 31 9.04 -2.99 -4.76
N ALA A 32 10.34 -3.20 -4.92
CA ALA A 32 11.37 -2.20 -4.65
C ALA A 32 11.22 -0.99 -5.57
N GLY A 33 11.03 -1.21 -6.87
CA GLY A 33 10.83 -0.14 -7.85
C GLY A 33 9.53 0.65 -7.61
N LEU A 34 8.41 -0.04 -7.34
CA LEU A 34 7.15 0.64 -7.02
C LEU A 34 7.26 1.50 -5.76
N HIS A 35 7.99 1.03 -4.75
CA HIS A 35 8.17 1.77 -3.51
C HIS A 35 9.01 3.03 -3.72
N GLU A 36 10.10 2.97 -4.48
CA GLU A 36 10.92 4.13 -4.85
C GLU A 36 10.08 5.19 -5.59
N ILE A 37 9.22 4.78 -6.54
CA ILE A 37 8.33 5.71 -7.26
C ILE A 37 7.42 6.45 -6.27
N ARG A 38 6.82 5.72 -5.32
CA ARG A 38 5.96 6.31 -4.29
C ARG A 38 6.74 7.25 -3.38
N ALA A 39 7.94 6.88 -2.96
CA ALA A 39 8.80 7.72 -2.13
C ALA A 39 9.12 9.05 -2.85
N ARG A 40 9.52 8.99 -4.13
CA ARG A 40 9.77 10.19 -4.95
C ARG A 40 8.54 11.07 -5.12
N MET A 41 7.37 10.47 -5.31
CA MET A 41 6.11 11.22 -5.39
C MET A 41 5.79 11.93 -4.07
N ALA A 42 5.92 11.22 -2.94
CA ALA A 42 5.71 11.79 -1.62
C ALA A 42 6.70 12.93 -1.30
N GLU A 43 7.96 12.79 -1.69
CA GLU A 43 8.98 13.84 -1.57
C GLU A 43 8.62 15.08 -2.40
N LYS A 44 8.19 14.87 -3.65
CA LYS A 44 7.72 15.96 -4.53
C LYS A 44 6.49 16.66 -3.96
N ASP A 45 5.53 15.90 -3.45
CA ASP A 45 4.32 16.46 -2.84
C ASP A 45 4.64 17.23 -1.56
N ALA A 46 5.55 16.72 -0.72
CA ALA A 46 6.02 17.41 0.49
C ALA A 46 6.72 18.74 0.16
N LEU A 47 7.55 18.76 -0.90
CA LEU A 47 8.18 19.98 -1.42
C LEU A 47 7.15 20.97 -2.00
N ASN A 48 6.09 20.47 -2.62
CA ASN A 48 5.03 21.30 -3.20
C ASN A 48 4.12 21.91 -2.11
N ILE A 49 3.87 21.17 -1.01
CA ILE A 49 3.11 21.66 0.16
C ILE A 49 3.89 22.75 0.93
N GLN A 50 5.23 22.75 0.93
CA GLN A 50 5.99 23.88 1.51
C GLN A 50 5.82 25.18 0.73
N LYS A 51 5.40 25.13 -0.55
CA LYS A 51 5.16 26.31 -1.38
C LYS A 51 3.71 26.81 -1.36
N GLN A 52 2.79 26.12 -0.69
CA GLN A 52 1.38 26.49 -0.64
C GLN A 52 0.86 26.44 0.81
N PRO A 53 0.31 27.53 1.39
CA PRO A 53 -0.32 27.44 2.69
C PRO A 53 -1.56 26.54 2.60
N LYS A 54 -1.58 25.49 3.43
CA LYS A 54 -2.71 24.54 3.63
C LYS A 54 -4.04 25.32 3.75
N PRO A 55 -5.17 24.80 3.24
CA PRO A 55 -5.89 23.77 4.00
C PRO A 55 -6.70 22.79 3.14
N VAL A 56 -6.62 21.49 3.44
CA VAL A 56 -7.68 20.56 2.99
C VAL A 56 -8.13 19.70 4.15
N LYS A 57 -9.38 19.97 4.57
CA LYS A 57 -10.11 19.21 5.58
C LYS A 57 -10.23 17.76 5.10
N ARG A 58 -9.75 16.81 5.90
CA ARG A 58 -9.98 15.37 5.72
C ARG A 58 -11.49 15.11 5.83
N GLN A 59 -12.17 14.93 4.71
CA GLN A 59 -13.48 14.28 4.71
C GLN A 59 -13.25 12.82 5.07
N GLN A 60 -13.77 12.44 6.24
CA GLN A 60 -13.77 11.05 6.69
C GLN A 60 -14.60 10.22 5.69
N VAL A 61 -13.92 9.34 4.95
CA VAL A 61 -14.58 8.29 4.19
C VAL A 61 -15.25 7.37 5.22
N LYS A 62 -16.57 7.47 5.37
CA LYS A 62 -17.37 6.51 6.14
C LYS A 62 -17.20 5.15 5.48
N GLN A 63 -16.38 4.30 6.10
CA GLN A 63 -16.28 2.88 5.75
C GLN A 63 -17.67 2.26 5.90
N HIS A 64 -18.33 1.95 4.78
CA HIS A 64 -19.51 1.11 4.78
C HIS A 64 -19.04 -0.35 4.79
N SER A 65 -18.86 -0.92 5.97
CA SER A 65 -18.60 -2.35 6.11
C SER A 65 -19.86 -3.12 5.70
N PRO A 66 -19.81 -4.09 4.76
CA PRO A 66 -20.96 -4.93 4.47
C PRO A 66 -21.23 -5.84 5.68
N LYS A 67 -22.44 -5.72 6.28
CA LYS A 67 -22.91 -6.59 7.35
C LYS A 67 -23.04 -8.03 6.83
N ARG A 68 -22.05 -8.86 7.17
CA ARG A 68 -22.08 -10.31 6.96
C ARG A 68 -23.07 -10.91 7.97
N GLN A 69 -24.34 -11.04 7.61
CA GLN A 69 -25.33 -11.77 8.41
C GLN A 69 -25.01 -13.28 8.34
N LYS A 70 -24.66 -13.87 9.49
CA LYS A 70 -24.54 -15.31 9.69
C LYS A 70 -25.63 -15.77 10.67
N LYS A 71 -26.31 -16.86 10.28
CA LYS A 71 -27.17 -17.78 11.07
C LYS A 71 -28.61 -17.29 11.29
N GLN A 72 -29.66 -18.11 11.08
CA GLN A 72 -29.80 -19.55 11.37
C GLN A 72 -30.70 -20.27 10.33
N PRO A 73 -30.50 -21.57 10.03
CA PRO A 73 -31.51 -22.38 9.37
C PRO A 73 -32.61 -22.80 10.35
N ASP A 74 -33.85 -22.47 10.01
CA ASP A 74 -35.05 -22.78 10.78
C ASP A 74 -35.28 -24.31 10.78
N ARG A 75 -35.00 -24.98 11.90
CA ARG A 75 -35.39 -26.38 12.11
C ARG A 75 -36.84 -26.41 12.56
N ARG A 76 -37.77 -26.44 11.62
CA ARG A 76 -39.13 -26.94 11.87
C ARG A 76 -39.28 -28.32 11.26
N VAL A 77 -39.13 -29.33 12.11
CA VAL A 77 -39.62 -30.68 11.85
C VAL A 77 -40.79 -30.88 12.81
N PRO A 78 -42.05 -30.92 12.37
CA PRO A 78 -43.11 -31.48 13.19
C PRO A 78 -43.07 -33.01 13.06
N VAL A 79 -42.78 -33.67 14.17
CA VAL A 79 -43.01 -35.11 14.39
C VAL A 79 -44.14 -35.22 15.42
N ALA A 80 -45.31 -35.63 14.96
CA ALA A 80 -46.35 -36.43 15.63
C ALA A 80 -47.63 -36.37 14.78
#